data_AF-A0A6N2HU32-F1
#
_entry.id   AF-A0A6N2HU32-F1
#
_cell.length_a   1.000
_cell.length_b   1.000
_cell.length_c   1.000
_cell.angle_alpha   90.00
_cell.angle_beta   90.00
_cell.angle_gamma   90.00
#
_symmetry.space_group_name_H-M   'P 1'
#
loop_
_entity.id
_entity.type
_entity.pdbx_description
1 polymer ?
#
loop_
_entity_poly.entity_id
_entity_poly.type
_entity_poly.pdbx_seq_one_letter_code
_entity_poly.pdbx_strand_id
1 'polypeptide(L)'
;MAGADRAGFDLVMLDSDTAAWIFIWIKNGGELEARGRSGLLRCIARLDRVVPVLGEADDPEYWHRLHEMARLVADSSHVATE
;
A
#
# COMPACT_ATOMS: atom_id res chain seq x y z
N MET A 1 -9.08 14.51 -20.33
CA MET A 1 -8.66 14.63 -18.92
C MET A 1 -8.30 13.23 -18.49
N ALA A 2 -7.02 12.87 -18.55
CA ALA A 2 -6.60 11.57 -18.04
C ALA A 2 -6.75 11.66 -16.51
N GLY A 3 -7.70 10.91 -15.95
CA GLY A 3 -7.76 10.68 -14.50
C GLY A 3 -6.42 10.16 -14.02
N ALA A 4 -6.17 10.18 -12.72
CA ALA A 4 -4.90 9.85 -12.08
C ALA A 4 -4.46 8.38 -12.29
N ASP A 5 -4.33 7.93 -13.52
CA ASP A 5 -3.86 6.61 -13.93
C ASP A 5 -2.35 6.65 -14.13
N ARG A 6 -1.64 5.78 -13.42
CA ARG A 6 -0.20 5.55 -13.62
C ARG A 6 0.05 4.06 -13.68
N ALA A 7 0.83 3.65 -14.69
CA ALA A 7 1.07 2.24 -14.98
C ALA A 7 -0.22 1.39 -15.12
N GLY A 8 -1.34 1.98 -15.55
CA GLY A 8 -2.63 1.31 -15.68
C GLY A 8 -3.39 1.16 -14.37
N PHE A 9 -3.05 1.94 -13.34
CA PHE A 9 -3.71 1.95 -12.04
C PHE A 9 -4.23 3.33 -11.70
N ASP A 10 -5.50 3.39 -11.31
CA ASP A 10 -6.09 4.55 -10.68
C ASP A 10 -5.43 4.79 -9.31
N LEU A 11 -4.74 5.92 -9.16
CA LEU A 11 -4.05 6.31 -7.95
C LEU A 11 -5.02 6.49 -6.78
N VAL A 12 -6.20 7.06 -6.98
CA VAL A 12 -7.15 7.30 -5.89
C VAL A 12 -7.62 5.97 -5.30
N MET A 13 -7.90 4.99 -6.16
CA MET A 13 -8.24 3.63 -5.73
C MET A 13 -7.07 2.93 -5.05
N LEU A 14 -5.86 3.03 -5.61
CA LEU A 14 -4.68 2.39 -5.03
C LEU A 14 -4.36 2.93 -3.63
N ASP A 15 -4.46 4.25 -3.45
CA ASP A 15 -4.31 4.89 -2.16
C ASP A 15 -5.36 4.38 -1.16
N SER A 16 -6.64 4.48 -1.53
CA SER A 16 -7.77 4.07 -0.70
C SER A 16 -7.69 2.61 -0.27
N ASP A 17 -7.36 1.70 -1.22
CA ASP A 17 -7.18 0.28 -0.95
C ASP A 17 -6.03 0.04 0.04
N THR A 18 -4.91 0.73 -0.13
CA THR A 18 -3.71 0.57 0.71
C THR A 18 -3.97 1.11 2.12
N ALA A 19 -4.54 2.31 2.22
CA ALA A 19 -4.91 2.94 3.48
C ALA A 19 -5.94 2.11 4.26
N ALA A 20 -6.91 1.48 3.58
CA ALA A 20 -7.90 0.62 4.22
C ALA A 20 -7.25 -0.60 4.89
N TRP A 21 -6.28 -1.26 4.24
CA TRP A 21 -5.59 -2.41 4.84
C TRP A 21 -4.73 -2.00 6.04
N ILE A 22 -3.99 -0.90 5.94
CA ILE A 22 -3.21 -0.36 7.06
C ILE A 22 -4.14 0.00 8.23
N PHE A 23 -5.29 0.63 7.95
CA PHE A 23 -6.27 0.97 8.98
C PHE A 23 -6.85 -0.26 9.66
N ILE A 24 -7.19 -1.31 8.91
CA ILE A 24 -7.67 -2.58 9.47
C ILE A 24 -6.60 -3.22 10.36
N TRP A 25 -5.34 -3.21 9.93
CA TRP A 25 -4.21 -3.70 10.73
C TRP A 25 -4.08 -2.95 12.06
N ILE A 26 -4.15 -1.61 12.05
CA ILE A 26 -4.14 -0.78 13.27
C ILE A 26 -5.33 -1.16 14.17
N LYS A 27 -6.54 -1.25 13.59
CA LYS A 27 -7.78 -1.58 14.32
C LYS A 27 -7.75 -2.96 14.97
N ASN A 28 -7.06 -3.91 14.35
CA ASN A 28 -6.93 -5.27 14.83
C ASN A 28 -5.70 -5.48 15.72
N GLY A 29 -5.04 -4.41 16.18
CA GLY A 29 -3.93 -4.50 17.12
C GLY A 29 -2.64 -5.07 16.50
N GLY A 30 -2.43 -4.88 15.20
CA GLY A 30 -1.23 -5.35 14.51
C GLY A 30 -1.42 -6.64 13.72
N GLU A 31 -2.66 -7.07 13.51
CA GLU A 31 -2.97 -8.31 12.80
C GLU A 31 -3.80 -8.09 11.54
N LEU A 32 -3.42 -8.80 10.48
CA LEU A 32 -4.25 -8.98 9.30
C LEU A 32 -4.52 -10.47 9.09
N GLU A 33 -5.78 -10.81 8.87
CA GLU A 33 -6.18 -12.12 8.40
C GLU A 33 -5.62 -12.42 7.00
N ALA A 34 -5.61 -13.69 6.60
CA ALA A 34 -5.00 -14.13 5.33
C ALA A 34 -5.51 -13.37 4.10
N ARG A 35 -6.81 -13.04 4.08
CA ARG A 35 -7.41 -12.23 3.01
C ARG A 35 -6.86 -10.80 3.01
N GLY A 36 -6.79 -10.16 4.17
CA GLY A 36 -6.25 -8.81 4.33
C GLY A 36 -4.77 -8.74 3.92
N ARG A 37 -3.98 -9.73 4.32
CA ARG A 37 -2.57 -9.88 3.89
C ARG A 37 -2.44 -9.99 2.38
N SER A 38 -3.24 -10.86 1.77
CA SER A 38 -3.23 -11.03 0.31
C SER A 38 -3.65 -9.76 -0.43
N GLY A 39 -4.59 -9.00 0.14
CA GLY A 39 -4.99 -7.69 -0.35
C GLY A 39 -3.86 -6.66 -0.28
N LEU A 40 -3.19 -6.56 0.88
CA LEU A 40 -2.07 -5.65 1.08
C LEU A 40 -0.87 -5.98 0.17
N LEU A 41 -0.50 -7.25 0.05
CA LEU A 41 0.57 -7.69 -0.86
C LEU A 41 0.27 -7.34 -2.32
N ARG A 42 -1.01 -7.41 -2.73
CA ARG A 42 -1.42 -6.96 -4.06
C ARG A 42 -1.26 -5.45 -4.22
N CYS A 43 -1.54 -4.67 -3.19
CA CYS A 43 -1.31 -3.22 -3.21
C CYS A 43 0.17 -2.89 -3.33
N ILE A 44 1.04 -3.57 -2.56
CA ILE A 44 2.50 -3.43 -2.65
C ILE A 44 2.99 -3.71 -4.09
N ALA A 45 2.55 -4.82 -4.69
CA ALA A 45 2.93 -5.16 -6.07
C ALA A 45 2.47 -4.13 -7.12
N ARG A 46 1.41 -3.36 -6.84
CA ARG A 46 0.97 -2.24 -7.68
C ARG A 46 1.83 -0.99 -7.41
N LEU A 47 2.10 -0.68 -6.14
CA LEU A 47 2.98 0.41 -5.72
C LEU A 47 4.39 0.27 -6.28
N ASP A 48 4.93 -0.94 -6.34
CA ASP A 48 6.22 -1.25 -6.99
C ASP A 48 6.28 -0.81 -8.46
N ARG A 49 5.14 -0.79 -9.16
CA ARG A 49 5.03 -0.38 -10.57
C ARG A 49 4.71 1.09 -10.73
N VAL A 50 3.95 1.65 -9.80
CA VAL A 50 3.49 3.04 -9.83
C VAL A 50 4.59 3.99 -9.39
N VAL A 51 5.22 3.73 -8.25
CA VAL A 51 6.21 4.62 -7.63
C VAL A 51 7.32 5.06 -8.60
N PRO A 52 7.91 4.17 -9.43
CA PRO A 52 8.98 4.57 -10.36
C PRO A 52 8.54 5.48 -11.51
N VAL A 53 7.24 5.60 -11.79
CA VAL A 53 6.71 6.35 -12.94
C VAL A 53 5.98 7.64 -12.54
N LEU A 54 5.95 7.96 -11.25
CA LEU A 54 5.32 9.18 -10.74
C LEU A 54 6.13 10.42 -11.15
N GLY A 55 5.42 11.46 -11.57
CA GLY A 55 6.01 12.79 -11.77
C GLY A 55 5.90 13.65 -10.52
N GLU A 56 6.55 14.82 -10.51
CA GLU A 56 6.49 15.77 -9.40
C GLU A 56 5.05 16.18 -9.03
N ALA A 57 4.16 16.24 -10.02
CA ALA A 57 2.75 16.58 -9.82
C ALA A 57 1.94 15.51 -9.07
N ASP A 58 2.49 14.30 -8.91
CA ASP A 58 1.83 13.18 -8.24
C ASP A 58 2.23 13.03 -6.75
N ASP A 59 3.06 13.93 -6.21
CA ASP A 59 3.64 13.86 -4.86
C ASP A 59 4.35 12.51 -4.59
N PRO A 60 5.47 12.22 -5.27
CA PRO A 60 6.15 10.93 -5.18
C PRO A 60 6.60 10.59 -3.76
N GLU A 61 6.90 11.58 -2.92
CA GLU A 61 7.29 11.36 -1.53
C GLU A 61 6.15 10.75 -0.70
N TYR A 62 4.92 11.20 -0.93
CA TYR A 62 3.74 10.60 -0.31
C TYR A 62 3.61 9.13 -0.67
N TRP A 63 3.75 8.80 -1.96
CA TRP A 63 3.65 7.43 -2.45
C TRP A 63 4.78 6.54 -1.95
N HIS A 64 6.00 7.07 -1.82
CA HIS A 64 7.12 6.37 -1.19
C HIS A 64 6.81 6.03 0.28
N ARG A 65 6.28 6.99 1.05
CA ARG A 65 5.88 6.76 2.45
C ARG A 65 4.75 5.75 2.57
N LEU A 66 3.74 5.83 1.71
CA LEU A 66 2.63 4.86 1.69
C LEU A 66 3.13 3.44 1.39
N HIS A 67 4.04 3.32 0.43
CA HIS A 67 4.64 2.06 0.06
C HIS A 67 5.49 1.45 1.19
N GLU A 68 6.28 2.28 1.87
CA GLU A 68 7.06 1.85 3.03
C GLU A 68 6.15 1.36 4.16
N MET A 69 5.10 2.11 4.51
CA MET A 69 4.11 1.67 5.51
C MET A 69 3.46 0.33 5.14
N ALA A 70 3.08 0.15 3.87
CA ALA A 70 2.48 -1.10 3.41
C ALA A 70 3.43 -2.29 3.56
N ARG A 71 4.73 -2.11 3.28
CA ARG A 71 5.77 -3.13 3.49
C ARG A 71 5.97 -3.45 4.97
N LEU A 72 6.08 -2.44 5.82
CA LEU A 72 6.22 -2.62 7.26
C LEU A 72 5.06 -3.43 7.86
N VAL A 73 3.82 -3.13 7.43
CA VAL A 73 2.63 -3.88 7.87
C VAL A 73 2.64 -5.33 7.36
N ALA A 74 3.09 -5.57 6.13
CA ALA A 74 3.23 -6.93 5.61
C ALA A 74 4.28 -7.73 6.39
N ASP A 75 5.37 -7.09 6.78
CA ASP A 75 6.52 -7.69 7.48
C ASP A 75 6.30 -7.85 8.99
N SER A 76 5.37 -7.09 9.61
CA SER A 76 5.09 -7.08 11.06
C SER A 76 4.61 -8.41 11.65
N SER A 77 4.58 -9.44 10.83
CA SER A 77 3.98 -10.75 11.04
C SER A 77 5.03 -11.80 11.38
N HIS A 78 6.30 -11.37 11.36
CA HIS A 78 7.48 -12.17 11.61
C HIS A 78 8.09 -11.91 12.99
N VAL A 79 7.35 -11.30 13.92
CA VAL A 79 7.71 -11.31 15.35
C VAL A 79 6.88 -12.41 16.01
N ALA A 80 7.22 -13.66 15.72
CA ALA A 80 6.98 -14.72 16.68
C ALA A 80 7.94 -14.43 17.85
N THR A 81 7.39 -13.93 18.95
CA THR A 81 8.07 -13.87 20.25
C THR A 81 8.70 -15.22 20.56
N GLU A 82 10.02 -15.27 20.62
CA GLU A 82 10.78 -16.22 21.45
C GLU A 82 10.67 -15.86 22.93
#